data_AF-A0A6C0HEI4-F1
#
_entry.id   AF-A0A6C0HEI4-F1
#
_cell.length_a   1.000
_cell.length_b   1.000
_cell.length_c   1.000
_cell.angle_alpha   90.00
_cell.angle_beta   90.00
_cell.angle_gamma   90.00
#
_symmetry.space_group_name_H-M   'P 1'
#
loop_
_entity.id
_entity.type
_entity.pdbx_description
1 polymer ?
#
loop_
_entity_poly.entity_id
_entity_poly.type
_entity_poly.pdbx_seq_one_letter_code
_entity_poly.pdbx_strand_id
1 'polypeptide(L)'
;MLGLGLLQSKQLTPDELNAVRKARTEYQDYLVSIQTNSNSDVKNNVITPETGISINNQIQSAYDWLKKNPNATINEVLSNKDSTTTEIQRLLTTDLPKRKFYNSIIALPTILNDLEAKKQIDKKQILDFENIIHSNTKWYEKHKKTATQIDFDQEMLKLKTNISKHFKDAKIVSYIQSQLEFAQQLSNSALESNLNKKDKKNQKLIDQTISLQSNINNMFSTAIKIFFTLVIIVLCMLSGSYAANLAIGRVPAYRILYFIYGCIPLFVPFILVYAIYTRIRDGRIPSYTILPLSIEPATTRLGRFLWKPFYWIPDQHAIDSFKKFQDLLSLQVV
;
A
#
# COMPACT_ATOMS: atom_id res chain seq x y z
N MET A 1 29.38 34.47 7.45
CA MET A 1 28.89 34.10 6.11
C MET A 1 27.79 33.07 6.27
N LEU A 2 26.55 33.48 5.98
CA LEU A 2 25.34 32.69 6.10
C LEU A 2 25.24 31.70 4.92
N GLY A 3 25.23 30.40 5.22
CA GLY A 3 24.94 29.36 4.24
C GLY A 3 23.43 29.25 4.01
N LEU A 4 22.90 30.07 3.10
CA LEU A 4 21.59 29.85 2.47
C LEU A 4 21.72 28.67 1.49
N GLY A 5 21.46 27.46 2.01
CA GLY A 5 21.23 26.29 1.18
C GLY A 5 19.93 26.47 0.41
N LEU A 6 20.03 26.78 -0.87
CA LEU A 6 18.95 26.79 -1.85
C LEU A 6 18.23 25.42 -1.84
N LEU A 7 17.05 25.37 -1.23
CA LEU A 7 16.06 24.32 -1.50
C LEU A 7 15.60 24.47 -2.95
N GLN A 8 16.29 23.80 -3.87
CA GLN A 8 15.80 23.63 -5.24
C GLN A 8 14.49 22.86 -5.17
N SER A 9 13.37 23.55 -5.39
CA SER A 9 12.07 22.92 -5.61
C SER A 9 12.20 21.95 -6.79
N LYS A 10 12.08 20.65 -6.52
CA LYS A 10 12.06 19.62 -7.57
C LYS A 10 10.94 19.97 -8.56
N GLN A 11 11.30 20.33 -9.78
CA GLN A 11 10.31 20.60 -10.82
C GLN A 11 9.62 19.29 -11.18
N LEU A 12 8.30 19.25 -11.01
CA LEU A 12 7.46 18.12 -11.38
C LEU A 12 7.41 17.98 -12.91
N THR A 13 7.45 16.75 -13.41
CA THR A 13 7.18 16.46 -14.81
C THR A 13 5.72 16.80 -15.17
N PRO A 14 5.39 17.03 -16.46
CA PRO A 14 4.01 17.30 -16.87
C PRO A 14 3.01 16.21 -16.44
N ASP A 15 3.42 14.94 -16.45
CA ASP A 15 2.60 13.81 -16.03
C ASP A 15 2.37 13.80 -14.50
N GLU A 16 3.42 14.07 -13.71
CA GLU A 16 3.29 14.23 -12.26
C GLU A 16 2.40 15.42 -11.91
N LEU A 17 2.51 16.54 -12.63
CA LEU A 17 1.66 17.71 -12.43
C LEU A 17 0.19 17.40 -12.71
N ASN A 18 -0.10 16.66 -13.78
CA ASN A 18 -1.46 16.21 -14.10
C ASN A 18 -2.01 15.25 -13.04
N ALA A 19 -1.20 14.32 -12.55
CA ALA A 19 -1.59 13.40 -11.49
C ALA A 19 -1.86 14.14 -10.15
N VAL A 20 -1.03 15.12 -9.78
CA VAL A 20 -1.28 16.00 -8.62
C VAL A 20 -2.59 16.75 -8.78
N ARG A 21 -2.85 17.38 -9.94
CA ARG A 21 -4.10 18.10 -10.21
C ARG A 21 -5.32 17.18 -10.03
N LYS A 22 -5.28 15.99 -10.62
CA LYS A 22 -6.35 14.99 -10.49
C LYS A 22 -6.60 14.62 -9.03
N ALA A 23 -5.55 14.29 -8.28
CA ALA A 23 -5.66 13.95 -6.86
C ALA A 23 -6.25 15.09 -6.02
N ARG A 24 -5.90 16.34 -6.33
CA ARG A 24 -6.47 17.53 -5.67
C ARG A 24 -7.95 17.70 -5.97
N THR A 25 -8.36 17.58 -7.23
CA THR A 25 -9.78 17.64 -7.63
C THR A 25 -10.58 16.56 -6.93
N GLU A 26 -10.10 15.30 -6.94
CA GLU A 26 -10.77 14.20 -6.24
C GLU A 26 -10.88 14.44 -4.72
N TYR A 27 -9.88 15.08 -4.11
CA TYR A 27 -9.95 15.45 -2.70
C TYR A 27 -10.97 16.57 -2.47
N GLN A 28 -11.03 17.59 -3.32
CA GLN A 28 -12.04 18.65 -3.23
C GLN A 28 -13.46 18.09 -3.39
N ASP A 29 -13.70 17.22 -4.36
CA ASP A 29 -14.99 16.57 -4.58
C ASP A 29 -15.41 15.72 -3.38
N TYR A 30 -14.44 15.03 -2.77
CA TYR A 30 -14.65 14.30 -1.53
C TYR A 30 -15.07 15.22 -0.38
N LEU A 31 -14.40 16.36 -0.19
CA LEU A 31 -14.74 17.33 0.84
C LEU A 31 -16.17 17.90 0.64
N VAL A 32 -16.54 18.25 -0.59
CA VAL A 32 -17.92 18.70 -0.93
C VAL A 32 -18.95 17.62 -0.60
N SER A 33 -18.65 16.36 -0.95
CA SER A 33 -19.54 15.24 -0.68
C SER A 33 -19.74 15.03 0.82
N ILE A 34 -18.67 15.07 1.63
CA ILE A 34 -18.80 14.94 3.08
C ILE A 34 -19.57 16.13 3.65
N GLN A 35 -19.30 17.35 3.21
CA GLN A 35 -19.99 18.54 3.71
C GLN A 35 -21.50 18.44 3.47
N THR A 36 -21.88 18.03 2.26
CA THR A 36 -23.29 17.81 1.90
C THR A 36 -23.93 16.73 2.77
N ASN A 37 -23.25 15.59 2.93
CA ASN A 37 -23.74 14.49 3.76
C ASN A 37 -23.83 14.90 5.23
N SER A 38 -22.82 15.57 5.78
CA SER A 38 -22.79 16.03 7.18
C SER A 38 -23.93 16.99 7.47
N ASN A 39 -24.21 17.95 6.58
CA ASN A 39 -25.34 18.86 6.74
C ASN A 39 -26.69 18.12 6.70
N SER A 40 -26.84 17.14 5.81
CA SER A 40 -28.03 16.28 5.76
C SER A 40 -28.16 15.42 7.03
N ASP A 41 -27.05 14.87 7.52
CA ASP A 41 -27.00 14.00 8.68
C ASP A 41 -27.34 14.76 9.97
N VAL A 42 -26.90 16.02 10.11
CA VAL A 42 -27.35 16.91 11.20
C VAL A 42 -28.85 17.13 11.12
N LYS A 43 -29.37 17.49 9.94
CA LYS A 43 -30.80 17.76 9.74
C LYS A 43 -31.69 16.56 10.09
N ASN A 44 -31.19 15.35 9.82
CA ASN A 44 -31.90 14.10 10.08
C ASN A 44 -31.57 13.49 11.45
N ASN A 45 -30.86 14.21 12.34
CA ASN A 45 -30.42 13.72 13.65
C ASN A 45 -29.60 12.42 13.59
N VAL A 46 -28.91 12.18 12.48
CA VAL A 46 -27.95 11.08 12.28
C VAL A 46 -26.61 11.40 12.94
N ILE A 47 -26.27 12.68 13.11
CA ILE A 47 -25.14 13.13 13.94
C ILE A 47 -25.60 14.32 14.78
N THR A 48 -24.94 14.57 15.92
CA THR A 48 -25.25 15.76 16.71
C THR A 48 -24.84 17.05 15.99
N PRO A 49 -25.51 18.19 16.24
CA PRO A 49 -25.13 19.48 15.66
C PRO A 49 -23.67 19.86 15.94
N GLU A 50 -23.16 19.55 17.15
CA GLU A 50 -21.78 19.84 17.55
C GLU A 50 -20.75 19.05 16.74
N THR A 51 -21.06 17.78 16.48
CA THR A 51 -20.23 16.93 15.63
C THR A 51 -20.27 17.41 14.18
N GLY A 52 -21.45 17.83 13.69
CA GLY A 52 -21.56 18.46 12.37
C GLY A 52 -20.70 19.71 12.22
N ILE A 53 -20.69 20.60 13.23
CA ILE A 53 -19.80 21.77 13.27
C ILE A 53 -18.32 21.34 13.25
N SER A 54 -17.96 20.32 14.03
CA SER A 54 -16.58 19.83 14.11
C SER A 54 -16.09 19.23 12.78
N ILE A 55 -16.96 18.48 12.09
CA ILE A 55 -16.69 17.95 10.75
C ILE A 55 -16.50 19.10 9.76
N ASN A 56 -17.38 20.11 9.79
CA ASN A 56 -17.26 21.28 8.91
C ASN A 56 -15.98 22.09 9.17
N ASN A 57 -15.54 22.22 10.42
CA ASN A 57 -14.26 22.84 10.76
C ASN A 57 -13.07 22.04 10.21
N GLN A 58 -13.14 20.71 10.27
CA GLN A 58 -12.11 19.83 9.72
C GLN A 58 -12.06 19.92 8.18
N ILE A 59 -13.21 19.99 7.52
CA ILE A 59 -13.32 20.23 6.07
C ILE A 59 -12.73 21.59 5.70
N GLN A 60 -13.03 22.64 6.45
CA GLN A 60 -12.45 23.96 6.21
C GLN A 60 -10.93 23.95 6.37
N SER A 61 -10.42 23.27 7.40
CA SER A 61 -8.98 23.09 7.62
C SER A 61 -8.30 22.37 6.45
N ALA A 62 -8.97 21.38 5.85
CA ALA A 62 -8.50 20.68 4.67
C ALA A 62 -8.47 21.59 3.42
N TYR A 63 -9.51 22.42 3.21
CA TYR A 63 -9.51 23.42 2.14
C TYR A 63 -8.40 24.46 2.30
N ASP A 64 -8.22 24.96 3.52
CA ASP A 64 -7.16 25.93 3.83
C ASP A 64 -5.78 25.32 3.59
N TRP A 65 -5.59 24.04 3.94
CA TRP A 65 -4.36 23.31 3.66
C TRP A 65 -4.12 23.18 2.15
N LEU A 66 -5.12 22.80 1.36
CA LEU A 66 -5.00 22.72 -0.10
C LEU A 66 -4.63 24.08 -0.70
N LYS A 67 -5.21 25.16 -0.20
CA LYS A 67 -4.92 26.53 -0.66
C LYS A 67 -3.49 26.97 -0.31
N LYS A 68 -3.03 26.67 0.91
CA LYS A 68 -1.68 27.01 1.38
C LYS A 68 -0.57 26.20 0.71
N ASN A 69 -0.88 25.00 0.21
CA ASN A 69 0.09 24.08 -0.40
C ASN A 69 -0.23 23.84 -1.89
N PRO A 70 -0.06 24.85 -2.77
CA PRO A 70 -0.35 24.70 -4.20
C PRO A 70 0.62 23.74 -4.91
N ASN A 71 1.84 23.60 -4.39
CA ASN A 71 2.90 22.76 -4.97
C ASN A 71 3.08 21.41 -4.24
N ALA A 72 2.08 20.99 -3.44
CA ALA A 72 2.12 19.71 -2.74
C ALA A 72 2.28 18.55 -3.73
N THR A 73 3.12 17.60 -3.37
CA THR A 73 3.28 16.32 -4.07
C THR A 73 2.01 15.46 -3.93
N ILE A 74 1.88 14.46 -4.80
CA ILE A 74 0.73 13.51 -4.75
C ILE A 74 0.63 12.87 -3.36
N ASN A 75 1.77 12.42 -2.79
CA ASN A 75 1.81 11.76 -1.50
C ASN A 75 1.37 12.68 -0.36
N GLU A 76 1.72 13.97 -0.41
CA GLU A 76 1.27 14.94 0.59
C GLU A 76 -0.23 15.20 0.50
N VAL A 77 -0.78 15.30 -0.73
CA VAL A 77 -2.23 15.45 -0.95
C VAL A 77 -3.00 14.24 -0.44
N LEU A 78 -2.52 13.02 -0.76
CA LEU A 78 -3.15 11.78 -0.30
C LEU A 78 -3.04 11.62 1.22
N SER A 79 -1.87 11.89 1.80
CA SER A 79 -1.67 11.84 3.26
C SER A 79 -2.58 12.81 4.01
N ASN A 80 -2.76 14.04 3.49
CA ASN A 80 -3.70 14.99 4.08
C ASN A 80 -5.15 14.50 3.98
N LYS A 81 -5.54 13.94 2.83
CA LYS A 81 -6.87 13.33 2.65
C LYS A 81 -7.12 12.20 3.65
N ASP A 82 -6.14 11.33 3.87
CA ASP A 82 -6.23 10.21 4.80
C ASP A 82 -6.32 10.69 6.25
N SER A 83 -5.51 11.69 6.62
CA SER A 83 -5.56 12.33 7.94
C SER A 83 -6.94 12.96 8.21
N THR A 84 -7.46 13.75 7.28
CA THR A 84 -8.80 14.35 7.36
C THR A 84 -9.88 13.30 7.48
N THR A 85 -9.79 12.22 6.70
CA THR A 85 -10.75 11.12 6.75
C THR A 85 -10.74 10.40 8.09
N THR A 86 -9.55 10.15 8.63
CA THR A 86 -9.36 9.50 9.93
C THR A 86 -9.95 10.37 11.04
N GLU A 87 -9.72 11.68 10.99
CA GLU A 87 -10.25 12.60 11.98
C GLU A 87 -11.79 12.68 11.93
N ILE A 88 -12.39 12.74 10.75
CA ILE A 88 -13.85 12.70 10.59
C ILE A 88 -14.42 11.39 11.17
N GLN A 89 -13.77 10.25 10.94
CA GLN A 89 -14.21 8.97 11.51
C GLN A 89 -14.08 8.91 13.03
N ARG A 90 -13.02 9.51 13.57
CA ARG A 90 -12.83 9.65 15.01
C ARG A 90 -13.98 10.47 15.60
N LEU A 91 -14.31 11.62 14.99
CA LEU A 91 -15.43 12.46 15.41
C LEU A 91 -16.75 11.68 15.42
N LEU A 92 -17.06 10.98 14.33
CA LEU A 92 -18.27 10.14 14.22
C LEU A 92 -18.34 9.04 15.27
N THR A 93 -17.22 8.37 15.55
CA THR A 93 -17.15 7.33 16.59
C THR A 93 -17.37 7.91 17.99
N THR A 94 -16.75 9.06 18.28
CA THR A 94 -16.92 9.73 19.59
C THR A 94 -18.29 10.36 19.79
N ASP A 95 -19.03 10.62 18.71
CA ASP A 95 -20.39 11.17 18.75
C ASP A 95 -21.43 10.12 19.15
N LEU A 96 -21.16 8.84 18.91
CA LEU A 96 -22.12 7.75 19.08
C LEU A 96 -22.87 7.76 20.43
N PRO A 97 -22.21 7.79 21.60
CA PRO A 97 -22.91 7.84 22.88
C PRO A 97 -23.70 9.15 23.08
N LYS A 98 -23.14 10.29 22.62
CA LYS A 98 -23.77 11.61 22.71
C LYS A 98 -25.08 11.64 21.94
N ARG A 99 -25.03 11.14 20.71
CA ARG A 99 -26.16 11.04 19.79
C ARG A 99 -27.28 10.18 20.33
N LYS A 100 -26.97 9.00 20.89
CA LYS A 100 -28.00 8.12 21.49
C LYS A 100 -28.81 8.85 22.54
N PHE A 101 -28.13 9.59 23.42
CA PHE A 101 -28.77 10.39 24.46
C PHE A 101 -29.55 11.58 23.88
N TYR A 102 -28.92 12.37 23.01
CA TYR A 102 -29.55 13.50 22.34
C TYR A 102 -30.84 13.11 21.60
N ASN A 103 -30.77 12.08 20.75
CA ASN A 103 -31.91 11.59 19.97
C ASN A 103 -33.07 11.11 20.86
N SER A 104 -32.74 10.55 22.02
CA SER A 104 -33.76 10.11 22.97
C SER A 104 -34.49 11.31 23.60
N ILE A 105 -33.75 12.35 23.99
CA ILE A 105 -34.35 13.57 24.57
C ILE A 105 -35.27 14.27 23.56
N ILE A 106 -34.82 14.44 22.32
CA ILE A 106 -35.61 15.16 21.29
C ILE A 106 -36.81 14.36 20.78
N ALA A 107 -36.76 13.03 20.84
CA ALA A 107 -37.87 12.18 20.43
C ALA A 107 -39.01 12.14 21.45
N LEU A 108 -38.69 12.28 22.75
CA LEU A 108 -39.66 12.15 23.85
C LEU A 108 -40.90 13.05 23.71
N PRO A 109 -40.79 14.36 23.42
CA PRO A 109 -41.98 15.21 23.23
C PRO A 109 -42.93 14.67 22.16
N THR A 110 -42.38 14.19 21.04
CA THR A 110 -43.18 13.63 19.94
C THR A 110 -43.85 12.33 20.34
N ILE A 111 -43.13 11.44 21.04
CA ILE A 111 -43.67 10.17 21.55
C ILE A 111 -44.82 10.42 22.54
N LEU A 112 -44.65 11.38 23.44
CA LEU A 112 -45.67 11.73 24.43
C LEU A 112 -46.92 12.32 23.77
N ASN A 113 -46.74 13.22 22.80
CA ASN A 113 -47.88 13.79 22.06
C ASN A 113 -48.66 12.71 21.29
N ASP A 114 -47.99 11.71 20.73
CA ASP A 114 -48.64 10.57 20.08
C ASP A 114 -49.44 9.71 21.08
N LEU A 115 -48.90 9.49 22.27
CA LEU A 115 -49.62 8.78 23.35
C LEU A 115 -50.84 9.55 23.85
N GLU A 116 -50.76 10.89 23.96
CA GLU A 116 -51.92 11.74 24.28
C GLU A 116 -52.97 11.70 23.17
N ALA A 117 -52.56 11.80 21.90
CA ALA A 117 -53.48 11.69 20.76
C ALA A 117 -54.23 10.35 20.75
N LYS A 118 -53.55 9.27 21.16
CA LYS A 118 -54.12 7.92 21.35
C LYS A 118 -54.91 7.76 22.66
N LYS A 119 -55.01 8.81 23.49
CA LYS A 119 -55.66 8.82 24.81
C LYS A 119 -55.10 7.78 25.77
N GLN A 120 -53.83 7.42 25.63
CA GLN A 120 -53.14 6.47 26.52
C GLN A 120 -52.53 7.16 27.75
N ILE A 121 -52.21 8.44 27.62
CA ILE A 121 -51.80 9.32 28.72
C ILE A 121 -52.61 10.61 28.68
N ASP A 122 -52.71 11.29 29.81
CA ASP A 122 -53.33 12.61 29.90
C ASP A 122 -52.29 13.75 29.80
N LYS A 123 -52.79 14.97 29.54
CA LYS A 123 -51.97 16.17 29.41
C LYS A 123 -51.21 16.54 30.68
N LYS A 124 -51.73 16.16 31.86
CA LYS A 124 -51.07 16.41 33.14
C LYS A 124 -49.84 15.52 33.28
N GLN A 125 -49.93 14.25 32.88
CA GLN A 125 -48.80 13.32 32.86
C GLN A 125 -47.69 13.81 31.93
N ILE A 126 -48.03 14.40 30.78
CA ILE A 126 -47.06 15.06 29.89
C ILE A 126 -46.38 16.22 30.60
N LEU A 127 -47.15 17.17 31.13
CA LEU A 127 -46.63 18.36 31.80
C LEU A 127 -45.72 18.00 32.98
N ASP A 128 -46.09 17.00 33.77
CA ASP A 128 -45.30 16.53 34.89
C ASP A 128 -43.96 15.89 34.41
N PHE A 129 -43.95 15.28 33.21
CA PHE A 129 -42.75 14.69 32.61
C PHE A 129 -41.86 15.69 31.88
N GLU A 130 -42.40 16.84 31.43
CA GLU A 130 -41.63 17.90 30.75
C GLU A 130 -40.46 18.40 31.61
N ASN A 131 -40.63 18.45 32.94
CA ASN A 131 -39.55 18.82 33.85
C ASN A 131 -38.36 17.85 33.80
N ILE A 132 -38.63 16.56 33.57
CA ILE A 132 -37.59 15.53 33.42
C ILE A 132 -36.88 15.73 32.08
N ILE A 133 -37.63 15.97 30.99
CA ILE A 133 -37.06 16.25 29.67
C ILE A 133 -36.18 17.50 29.73
N HIS A 134 -36.65 18.58 30.36
CA HIS A 134 -35.91 19.83 30.51
C HIS A 134 -34.61 19.66 31.31
N SER A 135 -34.67 18.89 32.39
CA SER A 135 -33.49 18.59 33.22
C SER A 135 -32.43 17.82 32.43
N ASN A 136 -32.84 16.80 31.66
CA ASN A 136 -31.94 16.04 30.79
C ASN A 136 -31.38 16.89 29.65
N THR A 137 -32.20 17.78 29.06
CA THR A 137 -31.76 18.74 28.03
C THR A 137 -30.69 19.69 28.58
N LYS A 138 -30.91 20.27 29.77
CA LYS A 138 -29.93 21.13 30.45
C LYS A 138 -28.63 20.39 30.75
N TRP A 139 -28.74 19.14 31.21
CA TRP A 139 -27.56 18.31 31.47
C TRP A 139 -26.77 18.05 30.18
N TYR A 140 -27.44 17.69 29.09
CA TYR A 140 -26.82 17.49 27.78
C TYR A 140 -26.07 18.75 27.35
N GLU A 141 -26.74 19.91 27.36
CA GLU A 141 -26.13 21.18 26.94
C GLU A 141 -24.88 21.53 27.74
N LYS A 142 -24.88 21.26 29.04
CA LYS A 142 -23.74 21.52 29.92
C LYS A 142 -22.56 20.56 29.68
N HIS A 143 -22.82 19.30 29.33
CA HIS A 143 -21.79 18.25 29.31
C HIS A 143 -21.46 17.69 27.92
N LYS A 144 -22.16 18.10 26.85
CA LYS A 144 -21.97 17.60 25.48
C LYS A 144 -20.53 17.64 24.96
N LYS A 145 -19.67 18.49 25.52
CA LYS A 145 -18.24 18.60 25.15
C LYS A 145 -17.31 17.72 25.98
N THR A 146 -17.62 17.49 27.25
CA THR A 146 -16.67 16.93 28.25
C THR A 146 -17.08 15.57 28.78
N ALA A 147 -18.37 15.19 28.70
CA ALA A 147 -18.84 13.90 29.16
C ALA A 147 -18.25 12.74 28.35
N THR A 148 -17.93 11.68 29.08
CA THR A 148 -17.46 10.40 28.56
C THR A 148 -18.64 9.51 28.15
N GLN A 149 -18.36 8.41 27.46
CA GLN A 149 -19.38 7.41 27.14
C GLN A 149 -20.10 6.90 28.39
N ILE A 150 -19.37 6.65 29.48
CA ILE A 150 -19.93 6.17 30.74
C ILE A 150 -20.95 7.17 31.31
N ASP A 151 -20.65 8.47 31.22
CA ASP A 151 -21.55 9.52 31.70
C ASP A 151 -22.87 9.53 30.92
N PHE A 152 -22.80 9.41 29.58
CA PHE A 152 -23.99 9.33 28.73
C PHE A 152 -24.80 8.05 28.98
N ASP A 153 -24.14 6.92 29.18
CA ASP A 153 -24.80 5.65 29.48
C ASP A 153 -25.51 5.70 30.85
N GLN A 154 -24.90 6.34 31.85
CA GLN A 154 -25.51 6.57 33.15
C GLN A 154 -26.73 7.49 33.08
N GLU A 155 -26.65 8.61 32.35
CA GLU A 155 -27.79 9.50 32.17
C GLU A 155 -28.91 8.86 31.36
N MET A 156 -28.58 8.03 30.37
CA MET A 156 -29.56 7.22 29.65
C MET A 156 -30.28 6.26 30.59
N LEU A 157 -29.56 5.59 31.50
CA LEU A 157 -30.16 4.71 32.49
C LEU A 157 -31.06 5.47 33.47
N LYS A 158 -30.65 6.66 33.91
CA LYS A 158 -31.48 7.54 34.75
C LYS A 158 -32.76 7.96 34.02
N LEU A 159 -32.66 8.31 32.74
CA LEU A 159 -33.81 8.65 31.90
C LEU A 159 -34.79 7.46 31.81
N LYS A 160 -34.30 6.26 31.49
CA LYS A 160 -35.13 5.03 31.46
C LYS A 160 -35.80 4.76 32.81
N THR A 161 -35.08 4.95 33.91
CA THR A 161 -35.60 4.77 35.27
C THR A 161 -36.71 5.79 35.58
N ASN A 162 -36.53 7.05 35.18
CA ASN A 162 -37.52 8.10 35.38
C ASN A 162 -38.79 7.84 34.55
N ILE A 163 -38.65 7.34 33.31
CA ILE A 163 -39.80 6.89 32.50
C ILE A 163 -40.60 5.83 33.26
N SER A 164 -39.94 4.77 33.76
CA SER A 164 -40.61 3.69 34.49
C SER A 164 -41.24 4.13 35.81
N LYS A 165 -40.65 5.12 36.50
CA LYS A 165 -41.22 5.68 37.73
C LYS A 165 -42.45 6.55 37.46
N HIS A 166 -42.43 7.31 36.37
CA HIS A 166 -43.49 8.25 36.03
C HIS A 166 -44.71 7.56 35.43
N PHE A 167 -44.48 6.67 34.47
CA PHE A 167 -45.53 5.92 33.79
C PHE A 167 -45.69 4.57 34.47
N LYS A 168 -46.79 4.40 35.23
CA LYS A 168 -47.07 3.16 35.98
C LYS A 168 -47.53 2.01 35.08
N ASP A 169 -48.03 2.30 33.89
CA ASP A 169 -48.47 1.28 32.92
C ASP A 169 -47.27 0.70 32.16
N ALA A 170 -47.03 -0.59 32.36
CA ALA A 170 -45.96 -1.33 31.69
C ALA A 170 -46.04 -1.28 30.15
N LYS A 171 -47.25 -1.22 29.57
CA LYS A 171 -47.43 -1.11 28.11
C LYS A 171 -46.95 0.24 27.58
N ILE A 172 -47.22 1.32 28.32
CA ILE A 172 -46.79 2.68 27.97
C ILE A 172 -45.27 2.78 28.09
N VAL A 173 -44.69 2.27 29.19
CA VAL A 173 -43.24 2.23 29.39
C VAL A 173 -42.55 1.45 28.26
N SER A 174 -43.07 0.27 27.93
CA SER A 174 -42.52 -0.56 26.84
C SER A 174 -42.63 0.14 25.48
N TYR A 175 -43.76 0.80 25.20
CA TYR A 175 -43.91 1.59 23.98
C TYR A 175 -42.87 2.71 23.89
N ILE A 176 -42.74 3.54 24.92
CA ILE A 176 -41.77 4.64 24.95
C ILE A 176 -40.36 4.08 24.74
N GLN A 177 -39.97 3.03 25.46
CA GLN A 177 -38.65 2.41 25.32
C GLN A 177 -38.40 1.91 23.89
N SER A 178 -39.39 1.26 23.26
CA SER A 178 -39.27 0.79 21.87
C SER A 178 -39.08 1.93 20.87
N GLN A 179 -39.78 3.05 21.05
CA GLN A 179 -39.66 4.23 20.19
C GLN A 179 -38.29 4.92 20.38
N LEU A 180 -37.77 4.95 21.60
CA LEU A 180 -36.42 5.45 21.87
C LEU A 180 -35.35 4.56 21.24
N GLU A 181 -35.48 3.24 21.34
CA GLU A 181 -34.57 2.30 20.68
C GLU A 181 -34.61 2.46 19.16
N PHE A 182 -35.79 2.64 18.57
CA PHE A 182 -35.94 2.94 17.15
C PHE A 182 -35.24 4.25 16.75
N ALA A 183 -35.43 5.33 17.50
CA ALA A 183 -34.76 6.61 17.28
C ALA A 183 -33.23 6.51 17.39
N GLN A 184 -32.73 5.64 18.27
CA GLN A 184 -31.30 5.34 18.39
C GLN A 184 -30.80 4.50 17.21
N GLN A 185 -31.56 3.49 16.76
CA GLN A 185 -31.16 2.58 15.68
C GLN A 185 -31.14 3.26 14.30
N LEU A 186 -32.13 4.10 13.98
CA LEU A 186 -32.15 4.92 12.75
C LEU A 186 -30.86 5.73 12.58
N SER A 187 -30.30 6.22 13.69
CA SER A 187 -29.06 6.99 13.68
C SER A 187 -27.81 6.11 13.50
N ASN A 188 -27.87 4.83 13.91
CA ASN A 188 -26.75 3.90 13.80
C ASN A 188 -26.64 3.28 12.40
N SER A 189 -27.77 2.92 11.77
CA SER A 189 -27.77 2.33 10.41
C SER A 189 -27.30 3.31 9.34
N ALA A 190 -27.64 4.60 9.48
CA ALA A 190 -27.13 5.64 8.61
C ALA A 190 -25.61 5.84 8.76
N LEU A 191 -25.10 5.76 9.99
CA LEU A 191 -23.67 5.82 10.29
C LEU A 191 -22.90 4.61 9.74
N GLU A 192 -23.41 3.39 9.95
CA GLU A 192 -22.81 2.16 9.39
C GLU A 192 -22.77 2.19 7.87
N SER A 193 -23.79 2.76 7.20
CA SER A 193 -23.75 2.95 5.74
C SER A 193 -22.67 3.94 5.28
N ASN A 194 -22.36 4.95 6.10
CA ASN A 194 -21.33 5.95 5.82
C ASN A 194 -19.92 5.45 6.20
N LEU A 195 -19.81 4.62 7.24
CA LEU A 195 -18.57 3.93 7.64
C LEU A 195 -18.23 2.77 6.69
N ASN A 196 -19.20 1.96 6.26
CA ASN A 196 -18.98 0.82 5.34
C ASN A 196 -18.73 1.24 3.88
N LYS A 197 -19.06 2.48 3.48
CA LYS A 197 -18.62 3.04 2.19
C LYS A 197 -17.09 3.23 2.12
N LYS A 198 -16.40 3.26 3.27
CA LYS A 198 -14.93 3.23 3.39
C LYS A 198 -14.35 1.95 2.76
N ASP A 199 -14.96 0.79 3.03
CA ASP A 199 -14.41 -0.51 2.67
C ASP A 199 -14.53 -0.87 1.19
N LYS A 200 -15.38 -0.17 0.42
CA LYS A 200 -15.50 -0.42 -1.03
C LYS A 200 -14.79 0.61 -1.91
N LYS A 201 -14.60 1.83 -1.44
CA LYS A 201 -14.03 2.93 -2.25
C LYS A 201 -12.54 3.19 -1.94
N ASN A 202 -12.12 3.12 -0.67
CA ASN A 202 -10.70 3.18 -0.31
C ASN A 202 -9.98 1.88 -0.67
N GLN A 203 -10.63 0.71 -0.54
CA GLN A 203 -10.07 -0.56 -1.00
C GLN A 203 -9.76 -0.52 -2.51
N LYS A 204 -10.65 0.06 -3.34
CA LYS A 204 -10.39 0.20 -4.79
C LYS A 204 -9.18 1.08 -5.14
N LEU A 205 -8.98 2.18 -4.43
CA LEU A 205 -7.85 3.11 -4.64
C LEU A 205 -6.54 2.55 -4.06
N ILE A 206 -6.62 1.88 -2.91
CA ILE A 206 -5.49 1.20 -2.26
C ILE A 206 -5.10 -0.04 -3.09
N ASP A 207 -6.03 -0.84 -3.58
CA ASP A 207 -5.78 -1.98 -4.47
C ASP A 207 -5.17 -1.52 -5.80
N GLN A 208 -5.55 -0.36 -6.35
CA GLN A 208 -4.91 0.22 -7.54
C GLN A 208 -3.46 0.69 -7.26
N THR A 209 -3.20 1.24 -6.09
CA THR A 209 -1.86 1.76 -5.72
C THR A 209 -0.92 0.62 -5.30
N ILE A 210 -1.43 -0.34 -4.53
CA ILE A 210 -0.73 -1.57 -4.12
C ILE A 210 -0.49 -2.47 -5.35
N SER A 211 -1.42 -2.58 -6.29
CA SER A 211 -1.19 -3.35 -7.53
C SER A 211 -0.15 -2.68 -8.44
N LEU A 212 -0.10 -1.35 -8.53
CA LEU A 212 0.97 -0.64 -9.24
C LEU A 212 2.33 -0.88 -8.56
N GLN A 213 2.39 -0.78 -7.23
CA GLN A 213 3.63 -0.97 -6.47
C GLN A 213 4.08 -2.45 -6.45
N SER A 214 3.16 -3.40 -6.38
CA SER A 214 3.45 -4.83 -6.51
C SER A 214 3.88 -5.18 -7.93
N ASN A 215 3.28 -4.57 -8.96
CA ASN A 215 3.69 -4.78 -10.35
C ASN A 215 5.08 -4.22 -10.61
N ILE A 216 5.42 -3.04 -10.08
CA ILE A 216 6.78 -2.48 -10.16
C ILE A 216 7.78 -3.37 -9.40
N ASN A 217 7.46 -3.81 -8.19
CA ASN A 217 8.33 -4.69 -7.42
C ASN A 217 8.48 -6.08 -8.06
N ASN A 218 7.43 -6.62 -8.68
CA ASN A 218 7.47 -7.88 -9.41
C ASN A 218 8.24 -7.74 -10.73
N MET A 219 8.10 -6.63 -11.45
CA MET A 219 8.91 -6.33 -12.63
C MET A 219 10.37 -6.14 -12.28
N PHE A 220 10.68 -5.46 -11.17
CA PHE A 220 12.05 -5.26 -10.70
C PHE A 220 12.68 -6.56 -10.20
N SER A 221 11.93 -7.37 -9.44
CA SER A 221 12.37 -8.71 -9.01
C SER A 221 12.61 -9.63 -10.21
N THR A 222 11.74 -9.58 -11.22
CA THR A 222 11.88 -10.36 -12.46
C THR A 222 13.08 -9.88 -13.27
N ALA A 223 13.28 -8.57 -13.41
CA ALA A 223 14.43 -7.98 -14.09
C ALA A 223 15.75 -8.34 -13.39
N ILE A 224 15.78 -8.30 -12.05
CA ILE A 224 16.93 -8.73 -11.24
C ILE A 224 17.22 -10.21 -11.46
N LYS A 225 16.19 -11.08 -11.40
CA LYS A 225 16.35 -12.51 -11.66
C LYS A 225 16.91 -12.76 -13.05
N ILE A 226 16.33 -12.15 -14.09
CA ILE A 226 16.79 -12.27 -15.48
C ILE A 226 18.24 -11.78 -15.59
N PHE A 227 18.57 -10.64 -14.98
CA PHE A 227 19.93 -10.11 -14.98
C PHE A 227 20.92 -11.08 -14.35
N PHE A 228 20.64 -11.60 -13.14
CA PHE A 228 21.53 -12.56 -12.49
C PHE A 228 21.58 -13.90 -13.23
N THR A 229 20.48 -14.37 -13.82
CA THR A 229 20.48 -15.56 -14.68
C THR A 229 21.37 -15.35 -15.91
N LEU A 230 21.31 -14.19 -16.57
CA LEU A 230 22.19 -13.86 -17.69
C LEU A 230 23.66 -13.78 -17.25
N VAL A 231 23.94 -13.16 -16.11
CA VAL A 231 25.30 -13.13 -15.53
C VAL A 231 25.82 -14.54 -15.28
N ILE A 232 25.00 -15.43 -14.69
CA ILE A 232 25.36 -16.83 -14.47
C ILE A 232 25.63 -17.54 -15.80
N ILE A 233 24.77 -17.37 -16.81
CA ILE A 233 24.97 -17.96 -18.14
C ILE A 233 26.28 -17.48 -18.76
N VAL A 234 26.58 -16.18 -18.69
CA VAL A 234 27.84 -15.60 -19.20
C VAL A 234 29.05 -16.19 -18.46
N LEU A 235 28.98 -16.31 -17.14
CA LEU A 235 30.05 -16.93 -16.34
C LEU A 235 30.23 -18.42 -16.65
N CYS A 236 29.13 -19.15 -16.90
CA CYS A 236 29.17 -20.55 -17.32
C CYS A 236 29.83 -20.68 -18.70
N MET A 237 29.42 -19.87 -19.67
CA MET A 237 29.99 -19.87 -21.02
C MET A 237 31.48 -19.47 -21.00
N LEU A 238 31.85 -18.50 -20.16
CA LEU A 238 33.24 -18.09 -19.97
C LEU A 238 34.08 -19.21 -19.35
N SER A 239 33.54 -19.89 -18.33
CA SER A 239 34.22 -21.00 -17.66
C SER A 239 34.36 -22.24 -18.55
N GLY A 240 33.30 -22.60 -19.29
CA GLY A 240 33.34 -23.64 -20.32
C GLY A 240 34.37 -23.34 -21.41
N SER A 241 34.42 -22.09 -21.87
CA SER A 241 35.48 -21.64 -22.78
C SER A 241 36.86 -21.89 -22.17
N TYR A 242 37.13 -21.45 -20.94
CA TYR A 242 38.44 -21.68 -20.31
C TYR A 242 38.78 -23.17 -20.18
N ALA A 243 37.83 -24.01 -19.77
CA ALA A 243 38.04 -25.44 -19.67
C ALA A 243 38.38 -26.08 -21.03
N ALA A 244 37.70 -25.66 -22.09
CA ALA A 244 37.97 -26.12 -23.45
C ALA A 244 39.34 -25.65 -23.97
N ASN A 245 39.74 -24.42 -23.63
CA ASN A 245 41.04 -23.85 -23.98
C ASN A 245 42.19 -24.52 -23.19
N LEU A 246 41.94 -25.03 -21.99
CA LEU A 246 42.92 -25.85 -21.25
C LEU A 246 43.09 -27.26 -21.84
N ALA A 247 42.07 -27.77 -22.52
CA ALA A 247 42.11 -29.06 -23.23
C ALA A 247 42.66 -28.95 -24.67
N ILE A 248 43.27 -27.81 -25.02
CA ILE A 248 43.81 -27.58 -26.36
C ILE A 248 44.98 -28.54 -26.62
N GLY A 249 44.87 -29.32 -27.69
CA GLY A 249 45.77 -30.45 -27.97
C GLY A 249 45.12 -31.83 -27.85
N ARG A 250 43.97 -31.95 -27.19
CA ARG A 250 43.16 -33.17 -27.22
C ARG A 250 42.27 -33.23 -28.47
N VAL A 251 41.72 -34.41 -28.80
CA VAL A 251 40.79 -34.53 -29.93
C VAL A 251 39.50 -33.72 -29.69
N PRO A 252 38.81 -33.23 -30.75
CA PRO A 252 37.68 -32.29 -30.62
C PRO A 252 36.57 -32.75 -29.67
N ALA A 253 36.28 -34.06 -29.64
CA ALA A 253 35.28 -34.64 -28.75
C ALA A 253 35.56 -34.36 -27.26
N TYR A 254 36.82 -34.43 -26.83
CA TYR A 254 37.18 -34.07 -25.45
C TYR A 254 37.03 -32.57 -25.21
N ARG A 255 37.36 -31.71 -26.17
CA ARG A 255 37.22 -30.26 -25.98
C ARG A 255 35.77 -29.84 -25.79
N ILE A 256 34.86 -30.47 -26.55
CA ILE A 256 33.41 -30.31 -26.37
C ILE A 256 32.99 -30.79 -24.97
N LEU A 257 33.50 -31.96 -24.54
CA LEU A 257 33.19 -32.50 -23.22
C LEU A 257 33.67 -31.59 -22.08
N TYR A 258 34.90 -31.06 -22.16
CA TYR A 258 35.45 -30.11 -21.19
C TYR A 258 34.71 -28.76 -21.20
N PHE A 259 34.26 -28.31 -22.36
CA PHE A 259 33.38 -27.13 -22.47
C PHE A 259 32.06 -27.35 -21.72
N ILE A 260 31.39 -28.49 -21.97
CA ILE A 260 30.14 -28.84 -21.30
C ILE A 260 30.35 -28.91 -19.78
N TYR A 261 31.40 -29.59 -19.32
CA TYR A 261 31.70 -29.66 -17.88
C TYR A 261 32.02 -28.29 -17.27
N GLY A 262 32.73 -27.41 -17.98
CA GLY A 262 33.03 -26.07 -17.49
C GLY A 262 31.81 -25.12 -17.49
N CYS A 263 30.80 -25.40 -18.30
CA CYS A 263 29.52 -24.68 -18.29
C CYS A 263 28.57 -25.11 -17.15
N ILE A 264 28.84 -26.21 -16.46
CA ILE A 264 28.00 -26.64 -15.33
C ILE A 264 28.27 -25.71 -14.14
N PRO A 265 27.24 -25.02 -13.59
CA PRO A 265 27.41 -24.01 -12.53
C PRO A 265 28.21 -24.49 -11.31
N LEU A 266 28.15 -25.78 -10.98
CA LEU A 266 28.89 -26.38 -9.88
C LEU A 266 30.42 -26.27 -10.04
N PHE A 267 30.93 -26.36 -11.28
CA PHE A 267 32.37 -26.34 -11.56
C PHE A 267 32.89 -24.93 -11.90
N VAL A 268 31.99 -23.98 -12.18
CA VAL A 268 32.32 -22.60 -12.57
C VAL A 268 33.26 -21.90 -11.58
N PRO A 269 33.01 -21.90 -10.25
CA PRO A 269 33.89 -21.21 -9.30
C PRO A 269 35.31 -21.77 -9.30
N PHE A 270 35.47 -23.09 -9.37
CA PHE A 270 36.79 -23.73 -9.32
C PHE A 270 37.63 -23.40 -10.56
N ILE A 271 37.02 -23.43 -11.74
CA ILE A 271 37.69 -23.13 -13.00
C ILE A 271 38.04 -21.64 -13.09
N LEU A 272 37.14 -20.74 -12.66
CA LEU A 272 37.42 -19.30 -12.64
C LEU A 272 38.51 -18.93 -11.63
N VAL A 273 38.50 -19.52 -10.43
CA VAL A 273 39.57 -19.32 -9.43
C VAL A 273 40.90 -19.84 -9.97
N TYR A 274 40.91 -21.00 -10.61
CA TYR A 274 42.11 -21.52 -11.27
C TYR A 274 42.61 -20.58 -12.39
N ALA A 275 41.70 -20.02 -13.20
CA ALA A 275 42.04 -19.05 -14.24
C ALA A 275 42.61 -17.74 -13.66
N ILE A 276 42.08 -17.26 -12.54
CA ILE A 276 42.61 -16.08 -11.83
C ILE A 276 43.99 -16.40 -11.23
N TYR A 277 44.15 -17.55 -10.58
CA TYR A 277 45.42 -17.98 -10.00
C TYR A 277 46.52 -18.10 -11.05
N THR A 278 46.23 -18.74 -12.18
CA THR A 278 47.15 -18.85 -13.32
C THR A 278 47.48 -17.49 -13.92
N ARG A 279 46.51 -16.56 -14.00
CA ARG A 279 46.78 -15.17 -14.41
C ARG A 279 47.71 -14.45 -13.43
N ILE A 280 47.53 -14.63 -12.13
CA ILE A 280 48.38 -13.99 -11.12
C ILE A 280 49.80 -14.57 -11.14
N ARG A 281 49.93 -15.90 -11.27
CA ARG A 281 51.22 -16.59 -11.23
C ARG A 281 52.01 -16.47 -12.53
N ASP A 282 51.34 -16.72 -13.65
CA ASP A 282 51.97 -16.87 -14.97
C ASP A 282 51.73 -15.63 -15.85
N GLY A 283 51.00 -14.63 -15.34
CA GLY A 283 50.75 -13.37 -16.02
C GLY A 283 49.80 -13.48 -17.22
N ARG A 284 49.17 -14.63 -17.50
CA ARG A 284 48.38 -14.88 -18.72
C ARG A 284 47.12 -15.71 -18.44
N ILE A 285 46.08 -15.47 -19.23
CA ILE A 285 44.85 -16.28 -19.24
C ILE A 285 44.81 -17.01 -20.59
N PRO A 286 44.69 -18.36 -20.63
CA PRO A 286 44.53 -19.09 -21.88
C PRO A 286 43.15 -18.80 -22.47
N SER A 287 43.06 -17.84 -23.38
CA SER A 287 41.82 -17.45 -24.06
C SER A 287 42.08 -17.39 -25.56
N TYR A 288 41.88 -18.51 -26.25
CA TYR A 288 42.12 -18.61 -27.68
C TYR A 288 40.84 -18.33 -28.47
N THR A 289 39.73 -19.01 -28.13
CA THR A 289 38.36 -18.77 -28.66
C THR A 289 37.28 -19.31 -27.71
N ILE A 290 35.99 -19.14 -28.05
CA ILE A 290 34.85 -19.61 -27.24
C ILE A 290 34.81 -21.14 -27.15
N LEU A 291 35.08 -21.85 -28.26
CA LEU A 291 35.11 -23.31 -28.29
C LEU A 291 36.05 -23.81 -29.41
N PRO A 292 37.34 -24.06 -29.13
CA PRO A 292 38.33 -24.37 -30.17
C PRO A 292 38.18 -25.79 -30.73
N LEU A 293 37.33 -25.96 -31.75
CA LEU A 293 37.04 -27.24 -32.42
C LEU A 293 38.03 -27.59 -33.53
N SER A 294 38.51 -26.58 -34.26
CA SER A 294 39.45 -26.74 -35.39
C SER A 294 40.77 -26.02 -35.12
N ILE A 295 41.85 -26.54 -35.71
CA ILE A 295 43.20 -25.93 -35.72
C ILE A 295 43.41 -25.13 -37.02
N GLU A 296 42.63 -25.44 -38.06
CA GLU A 296 42.75 -24.82 -39.38
C GLU A 296 41.70 -23.72 -39.60
N PRO A 297 42.08 -22.57 -40.19
CA PRO A 297 41.14 -21.52 -40.53
C PRO A 297 40.30 -21.91 -41.76
N ALA A 298 39.07 -21.45 -41.83
CA ALA A 298 38.24 -21.62 -43.01
C ALA A 298 38.85 -20.93 -44.25
N THR A 299 38.68 -21.53 -45.43
CA THR A 299 39.28 -21.02 -46.68
C THR A 299 38.55 -19.78 -47.23
N THR A 300 37.25 -19.63 -46.95
CA THR A 300 36.43 -18.50 -47.43
C THR A 300 36.36 -17.35 -46.42
N ARG A 301 36.09 -16.11 -46.88
CA ARG A 301 35.92 -14.94 -45.98
C ARG A 301 34.71 -15.08 -45.06
N LEU A 302 33.56 -15.52 -45.59
CA LEU A 302 32.36 -15.77 -44.80
C LEU A 302 32.57 -16.93 -43.81
N GLY A 303 33.26 -17.99 -44.26
CA GLY A 303 33.68 -19.09 -43.40
C GLY A 303 34.56 -18.60 -42.25
N ARG A 304 35.56 -17.75 -42.49
CA ARG A 304 36.41 -17.21 -41.42
C ARG A 304 35.64 -16.38 -40.40
N PHE A 305 34.62 -15.65 -40.83
CA PHE A 305 33.77 -14.88 -39.91
C PHE A 305 32.93 -15.80 -39.02
N LEU A 306 32.25 -16.79 -39.61
CA LEU A 306 31.38 -17.73 -38.88
C LEU A 306 32.16 -18.72 -38.03
N TRP A 307 33.35 -19.13 -38.48
CA TRP A 307 34.20 -20.09 -37.78
C TRP A 307 35.05 -19.45 -36.67
N LYS A 308 35.12 -18.12 -36.60
CA LYS A 308 35.94 -17.37 -35.65
C LYS A 308 35.77 -17.75 -34.18
N PRO A 309 34.56 -18.05 -33.69
CA PRO A 309 34.37 -18.54 -32.32
C PRO A 309 34.88 -19.96 -32.09
N PHE A 310 35.18 -20.71 -33.16
CA PHE A 310 35.39 -22.16 -33.16
C PHE A 310 36.76 -22.64 -33.65
N TYR A 311 37.59 -21.75 -34.19
CA TYR A 311 38.93 -22.11 -34.67
C TYR A 311 40.01 -21.58 -33.74
N TRP A 312 41.02 -22.40 -33.45
CA TRP A 312 42.12 -22.02 -32.59
C TRP A 312 42.98 -20.92 -33.23
N ILE A 313 43.25 -19.86 -32.49
CA ILE A 313 44.26 -18.86 -32.83
C ILE A 313 45.48 -19.15 -31.94
N PRO A 314 46.58 -19.69 -32.48
CA PRO A 314 47.78 -19.97 -31.69
C PRO A 314 48.34 -18.68 -31.09
N ASP A 315 48.61 -18.70 -29.79
CA ASP A 315 49.68 -17.90 -29.22
C ASP A 315 50.94 -18.77 -29.08
N GLN A 316 52.10 -18.14 -28.85
CA GLN A 316 53.37 -18.85 -28.75
C GLN A 316 53.38 -19.92 -27.65
N HIS A 317 52.67 -19.68 -26.55
CA HIS A 317 52.64 -20.59 -25.40
C HIS A 317 51.78 -21.84 -25.66
N ALA A 318 50.71 -21.72 -26.45
CA ALA A 318 49.89 -22.84 -26.88
C ALA A 318 50.66 -23.79 -27.78
N ILE A 319 51.49 -23.24 -28.68
CA ILE A 319 52.41 -24.01 -29.52
C ILE A 319 53.38 -24.81 -28.63
N ASP A 320 53.97 -24.17 -27.62
CA ASP A 320 54.91 -24.80 -26.70
C ASP A 320 54.25 -25.90 -25.83
N SER A 321 53.01 -25.66 -25.38
CA SER A 321 52.23 -26.61 -24.58
C SER A 321 51.78 -27.83 -25.39
N PHE A 322 51.38 -27.63 -26.64
CA PHE A 322 51.02 -28.70 -27.55
C PHE A 322 52.23 -29.59 -27.88
N LYS A 323 53.39 -28.97 -28.13
CA LYS A 323 54.65 -29.68 -28.33
C LYS A 323 55.01 -30.55 -27.11
N LYS A 324 54.91 -29.98 -25.90
CA LYS A 324 55.12 -30.72 -24.65
C LYS A 324 54.15 -31.89 -24.47
N PHE A 325 52.89 -31.75 -24.88
CA PHE A 325 51.91 -32.85 -24.87
C PHE A 325 52.23 -33.94 -25.88
N GLN A 326 52.64 -33.59 -27.10
CA GLN A 326 53.08 -34.54 -28.13
C GLN A 326 54.33 -35.32 -27.68
N ASP A 327 55.29 -34.64 -27.05
CA ASP A 327 56.50 -35.26 -26.50
C ASP A 327 56.11 -36.32 -25.43
N LEU A 328 55.16 -36.01 -24.55
CA LEU A 328 54.65 -36.94 -23.53
C LEU A 328 53.88 -38.15 -24.12
N LEU A 329 53.13 -37.95 -25.21
CA LEU A 329 52.45 -39.06 -25.90
C LEU A 329 53.44 -39.99 -26.61
N SER A 330 54.51 -39.45 -27.17
CA SER A 330 55.56 -40.23 -27.83
C SER A 330 56.35 -41.12 -26.87
N LEU A 331 56.42 -40.73 -25.59
CA LEU A 331 57.03 -41.51 -24.50
C LEU A 331 56.15 -42.68 -24.00
N GLN A 332 54.87 -42.77 -24.38
CA GLN A 332 53.96 -43.86 -24.01
C GLN A 332 53.85 -44.97 -25.08
N VAL A 333 54.52 -44.83 -26.22
CA VAL A 333 54.53 -45.80 -27.35
C VAL A 333 55.87 -46.56 -27.43
N VAL A 334 56.71 -46.45 -26.39
CA VAL A 334 57.89 -47.30 -26.14
C VAL A 334 57.67 -48.00 -24.81
#